data_AF-F2NYK5-F1
#
_entry.id   AF-F2NYK5-F1
#
_cell.length_a   1.000
_cell.length_b   1.000
_cell.length_c   1.000
_cell.angle_alpha   90.00
_cell.angle_beta   90.00
_cell.angle_gamma   90.00
#
_symmetry.space_group_name_H-M   'P 1'
#
loop_
_entity.id
_entity.type
_entity.pdbx_description
1 polymer ?
#
loop_
_entity_poly.entity_id
_entity_poly.type
_entity_poly.pdbx_seq_one_letter_code
_entity_poly.pdbx_strand_id
1 'polypeptide(L)'
;MKKLILAMTLFCALLLPCFSQKEIDKILNIARRNGFNAICALEFPIHFGINTYWLIVCESFYEEEKDIFILDINHDETINIISNDCYVETQIKNNILFPYEESILKKQIKRFQVMQTSGFIYDFTHDGNYKFFSFATGGSGIHFSMEDFTVDKYLFFVIHPFPLNFSPMEFINYRNRQGIKFFTYYNKWQFFYYDRIQQKYVQDENASSEELEQIHGSPDFFAEAGIDYTKLERPLLPADLEGFSKAALRIWRNAVYARHGRTFKSEDLQALFNEYAWYKPDNDYSDAKLSETDKANIKLIQEFEKK
;
A
#
# COMPACT_ATOMS: atom_id res chain seq x y z
N MET A 1 -19.71 29.29 -3.55
CA MET A 1 -19.15 29.51 -4.91
C MET A 1 -17.63 29.72 -4.92
N LYS A 2 -17.04 30.72 -4.23
CA LYS A 2 -15.57 30.97 -4.31
C LYS A 2 -14.68 29.81 -3.82
N LYS A 3 -15.04 29.10 -2.74
CA LYS A 3 -14.30 27.91 -2.25
C LYS A 3 -14.34 26.74 -3.25
N LEU A 4 -15.49 26.50 -3.86
CA LEU A 4 -15.70 25.42 -4.83
C LEU A 4 -14.88 25.65 -6.11
N ILE A 5 -14.85 26.88 -6.60
CA ILE A 5 -14.06 27.25 -7.78
C ILE A 5 -12.57 27.03 -7.52
N LEU A 6 -12.06 27.46 -6.35
CA LEU A 6 -10.66 27.30 -5.99
C LEU A 6 -10.24 25.82 -5.86
N ALA A 7 -11.07 25.00 -5.22
CA ALA A 7 -10.82 23.56 -5.08
C ALA A 7 -10.81 22.85 -6.45
N MET A 8 -11.74 23.18 -7.33
CA MET A 8 -11.83 22.60 -8.67
C MET A 8 -10.66 23.00 -9.56
N THR A 9 -10.18 24.25 -9.47
CA THR A 9 -8.97 24.71 -10.18
C THR A 9 -7.71 23.99 -9.69
N LEU A 10 -7.59 23.79 -8.37
CA LEU A 10 -6.45 23.07 -7.78
C LEU A 10 -6.45 21.58 -8.17
N PHE A 11 -7.62 20.95 -8.19
CA PHE A 11 -7.81 19.58 -8.68
C PHE A 11 -7.41 19.43 -10.14
N CYS A 12 -7.90 20.30 -11.04
CA CYS A 12 -7.53 20.24 -12.46
C CYS A 12 -6.00 20.38 -12.65
N ALA A 13 -5.35 21.24 -11.86
CA ALA A 13 -3.90 21.41 -11.91
C ALA A 13 -3.12 20.15 -11.51
N LEU A 14 -3.66 19.34 -10.58
CA LEU A 14 -3.07 18.07 -10.15
C LEU A 14 -3.24 16.95 -11.20
N LEU A 15 -4.25 17.06 -12.08
CA LEU A 15 -4.57 16.05 -13.08
C LEU A 15 -3.96 16.29 -14.45
N LEU A 16 -3.63 17.54 -14.80
CA LEU A 16 -3.01 17.87 -16.08
C LEU A 16 -1.72 17.08 -16.42
N PRO A 17 -0.88 16.64 -15.46
CA PRO A 17 0.26 15.77 -15.76
C PRO A 17 -0.15 14.37 -16.25
N CYS A 18 -1.36 13.94 -15.93
CA CYS A 18 -1.88 12.59 -16.07
C CYS A 18 -2.99 12.48 -17.13
N PHE A 19 -3.71 13.57 -17.39
CA PHE A 19 -4.89 13.62 -18.24
C PHE A 19 -4.91 14.89 -19.10
N SER A 20 -5.47 14.77 -20.31
CA SER A 20 -5.85 15.92 -21.11
C SER A 20 -7.01 16.69 -20.47
N GLN A 21 -7.12 17.98 -20.81
CA GLN A 21 -8.24 18.82 -20.34
C GLN A 21 -9.62 18.22 -20.68
N LYS A 22 -9.73 17.56 -21.84
CA LYS A 22 -10.95 16.90 -22.30
C LYS A 22 -11.33 15.71 -21.39
N GLU A 23 -10.36 14.92 -20.96
CA GLU A 23 -10.57 13.81 -20.03
C GLU A 23 -10.94 14.32 -18.64
N ILE A 24 -10.27 15.37 -18.16
CA ILE A 24 -10.61 16.05 -16.89
C ILE A 24 -12.06 16.56 -16.91
N ASP A 25 -12.48 17.22 -17.99
CA ASP A 25 -13.86 17.71 -18.12
C ASP A 25 -14.89 16.58 -18.13
N LYS A 26 -14.56 15.42 -18.71
CA LYS A 26 -15.40 14.22 -18.68
C LYS A 26 -15.52 13.64 -17.28
N ILE A 27 -14.39 13.45 -16.60
CA ILE A 27 -14.32 13.02 -15.20
C ILE A 27 -15.21 13.91 -14.33
N LEU A 28 -15.03 15.23 -14.41
CA LEU A 28 -15.79 16.20 -13.63
C LEU A 28 -17.29 16.15 -13.92
N ASN A 29 -17.67 15.99 -15.19
CA ASN A 29 -19.08 15.90 -15.56
C ASN A 29 -19.73 14.61 -15.06
N ILE A 30 -19.01 13.49 -15.06
CA ILE A 30 -19.50 12.20 -14.60
C ILE A 30 -19.63 12.18 -13.08
N ALA A 31 -18.66 12.72 -12.36
CA ALA A 31 -18.76 12.93 -10.91
C ALA A 31 -20.00 13.78 -10.57
N ARG A 32 -20.19 14.93 -11.23
CA ARG A 32 -21.35 15.81 -10.98
C ARG A 32 -22.69 15.13 -11.25
N ARG A 33 -22.81 14.36 -12.35
CA ARG A 33 -24.04 13.65 -12.70
C ARG A 33 -24.45 12.61 -11.65
N ASN A 34 -23.48 12.02 -10.97
CA ASN A 34 -23.71 11.05 -9.91
C ASN A 34 -23.82 11.69 -8.52
N GLY A 35 -23.84 13.02 -8.40
CA GLY A 35 -24.00 13.70 -7.12
C GLY A 35 -22.69 13.91 -6.35
N PHE A 36 -21.55 13.91 -7.04
CA PHE A 36 -20.24 14.04 -6.44
C PHE A 36 -19.43 15.23 -6.97
N ASN A 37 -18.51 15.72 -6.15
CA ASN A 37 -17.48 16.68 -6.51
C ASN A 37 -16.10 16.01 -6.49
N ALA A 38 -15.47 15.81 -7.64
CA ALA A 38 -14.12 15.24 -7.66
C ALA A 38 -13.11 16.22 -7.04
N ILE A 39 -12.32 15.75 -6.06
CA ILE A 39 -11.38 16.59 -5.28
C ILE A 39 -9.92 16.20 -5.51
N CYS A 40 -9.65 14.93 -5.79
CA CYS A 40 -8.31 14.40 -6.08
C CYS A 40 -8.43 13.20 -7.01
N ALA A 41 -7.53 13.08 -7.98
CA ALA A 41 -7.38 11.83 -8.71
C ALA A 41 -5.92 11.42 -8.66
N LEU A 42 -5.73 10.13 -8.55
CA LEU A 42 -4.47 9.49 -8.36
C LEU A 42 -4.39 8.38 -9.40
N GLU A 43 -3.33 8.40 -10.19
CA GLU A 43 -3.00 7.30 -11.09
C GLU A 43 -2.61 6.10 -10.27
N PHE A 44 -3.25 4.95 -10.50
CA PHE A 44 -2.80 3.71 -9.91
C PHE A 44 -2.90 2.59 -10.92
N PRO A 45 -1.80 1.89 -11.22
CA PRO A 45 -1.88 0.69 -12.03
C PRO A 45 -2.60 -0.39 -11.22
N ILE A 46 -3.88 -0.59 -11.47
CA ILE A 46 -4.54 -1.86 -11.16
C ILE A 46 -4.33 -2.72 -12.40
N HIS A 47 -3.61 -3.82 -12.29
CA HIS A 47 -3.38 -4.70 -13.44
C HIS A 47 -4.61 -5.58 -13.68
N PHE A 48 -5.67 -5.03 -14.29
CA PHE A 48 -6.63 -5.86 -15.02
C PHE A 48 -6.25 -5.94 -16.50
N GLY A 49 -5.54 -6.99 -16.88
CA GLY A 49 -5.22 -7.22 -18.29
C GLY A 49 -4.43 -6.08 -18.91
N ILE A 50 -4.97 -5.43 -19.95
CA ILE A 50 -4.29 -4.41 -20.77
C ILE A 50 -4.69 -2.97 -20.38
N ASN A 51 -5.67 -2.79 -19.48
CA ASN A 51 -6.25 -1.48 -19.19
C ASN A 51 -5.60 -0.80 -17.97
N THR A 52 -5.56 0.53 -17.99
CA THR A 52 -5.10 1.37 -16.87
C THR A 52 -6.30 1.97 -16.15
N TYR A 53 -6.36 1.80 -14.83
CA TYR A 53 -7.46 2.30 -13.99
C TYR A 53 -7.02 3.53 -13.21
N TRP A 54 -7.99 4.36 -12.82
CA TRP A 54 -7.71 5.59 -12.10
C TRP A 54 -8.57 5.68 -10.84
N LEU A 55 -7.95 6.01 -9.71
CA LEU A 55 -8.70 6.26 -8.49
C LEU A 55 -9.04 7.74 -8.41
N ILE A 56 -10.32 8.06 -8.26
CA ILE A 56 -10.79 9.43 -8.09
C ILE A 56 -11.51 9.53 -6.76
N VAL A 57 -10.90 10.30 -5.86
CA VAL A 57 -11.51 10.64 -4.57
C VAL A 57 -12.51 11.76 -4.82
N CYS A 58 -13.78 11.48 -4.53
CA CYS A 58 -14.85 12.47 -4.66
C CYS A 58 -15.44 12.82 -3.29
N GLU A 59 -15.93 14.06 -3.17
CA GLU A 59 -16.81 14.48 -2.08
C GLU A 59 -18.25 14.23 -2.48
N SER A 60 -19.05 13.66 -1.58
CA SER A 60 -20.50 13.72 -1.72
C SER A 60 -20.97 15.17 -1.63
N PHE A 61 -21.98 15.56 -2.43
CA PHE A 61 -22.62 16.87 -2.26
C PHE A 61 -23.55 16.94 -1.04
N TYR A 62 -23.90 15.78 -0.45
CA TYR A 62 -25.02 15.67 0.48
C TYR A 62 -24.60 15.34 1.92
N GLU A 63 -23.41 14.78 2.14
CA GLU A 63 -22.92 14.32 3.44
C GLU A 63 -21.52 14.90 3.73
N GLU A 64 -21.10 14.98 5.00
CA GLU A 64 -19.71 15.32 5.39
C GLU A 64 -18.73 14.14 5.13
N GLU A 65 -19.09 13.26 4.20
CA GLU A 65 -18.44 12.00 3.87
C GLU A 65 -17.77 12.11 2.50
N LYS A 66 -16.59 11.49 2.34
CA LYS A 66 -15.86 11.40 1.07
C LYS A 66 -15.86 9.94 0.66
N ASP A 67 -16.38 9.70 -0.52
CA ASP A 67 -16.33 8.38 -1.13
C ASP A 67 -15.12 8.31 -2.06
N ILE A 68 -14.44 7.16 -2.05
CA ILE A 68 -13.41 6.88 -3.03
C ILE A 68 -14.04 6.10 -4.18
N PHE A 69 -14.04 6.71 -5.36
CA PHE A 69 -14.51 6.04 -6.57
C PHE A 69 -13.32 5.53 -7.39
N ILE A 70 -13.46 4.33 -7.92
CA ILE A 70 -12.54 3.79 -8.91
C ILE A 70 -13.18 3.99 -10.27
N LEU A 71 -12.48 4.71 -11.13
CA LEU A 71 -12.92 4.97 -12.48
C LEU A 71 -12.13 4.10 -13.46
N ASP A 72 -12.85 3.31 -14.24
CA ASP A 72 -12.32 2.77 -15.49
C ASP A 72 -12.34 3.89 -16.52
N ILE A 73 -11.20 4.25 -17.10
CA ILE A 73 -11.15 5.20 -18.22
C ILE A 73 -10.72 4.39 -19.43
N ASN A 74 -11.71 3.87 -20.16
CA ASN A 74 -11.47 3.09 -21.36
C ASN A 74 -10.94 3.98 -22.50
N HIS A 75 -10.28 3.38 -23.50
CA HIS A 75 -9.79 4.07 -24.70
C HIS A 75 -10.88 4.80 -25.51
N ASP A 76 -12.15 4.44 -25.32
CA ASP A 76 -13.31 5.11 -25.92
C ASP A 76 -13.83 6.30 -25.08
N GLU A 77 -13.10 6.67 -24.02
CA GLU A 77 -13.40 7.75 -23.10
C GLU A 77 -14.75 7.56 -22.36
N THR A 78 -15.19 6.30 -22.18
CA THR A 78 -16.27 5.93 -21.25
C THR A 78 -15.70 5.79 -19.84
N ILE A 79 -16.42 6.35 -18.86
CA ILE A 79 -16.04 6.28 -17.45
C ILE A 79 -17.07 5.45 -16.71
N ASN A 80 -16.64 4.28 -16.25
CA ASN A 80 -17.47 3.39 -15.42
C ASN A 80 -16.98 3.47 -13.98
N ILE A 81 -17.93 3.64 -13.05
CA ILE A 81 -17.65 3.43 -11.63
C ILE A 81 -17.60 1.92 -11.42
N ILE A 82 -16.42 1.38 -11.12
CA ILE A 82 -16.20 -0.08 -11.04
C ILE A 82 -16.63 -0.64 -9.69
N SER A 83 -16.48 0.16 -8.64
CA SER A 83 -16.90 -0.19 -7.27
C SER A 83 -17.46 1.04 -6.58
N ASN A 84 -18.56 0.84 -5.86
CA ASN A 84 -19.22 1.83 -5.00
C ASN A 84 -18.98 1.55 -3.51
N ASP A 85 -18.21 0.51 -3.16
CA ASP A 85 -18.25 -0.06 -1.80
C ASP A 85 -16.99 0.21 -0.96
N CYS A 86 -16.00 0.96 -1.49
CA CYS A 86 -14.87 1.43 -0.69
C CYS A 86 -15.26 2.69 0.08
N TYR A 87 -16.09 2.51 1.11
CA TYR A 87 -16.46 3.55 2.05
C TYR A 87 -15.24 4.03 2.84
N VAL A 88 -15.03 5.34 2.92
CA VAL A 88 -13.87 5.89 3.63
C VAL A 88 -14.29 7.04 4.52
N GLU A 89 -14.09 6.87 5.83
CA GLU A 89 -14.36 7.94 6.77
C GLU A 89 -13.38 9.10 6.54
N THR A 90 -13.95 10.30 6.36
CA THR A 90 -13.22 11.57 6.30
C THR A 90 -12.78 12.04 7.67
N GLN A 91 -13.45 11.55 8.71
CA GLN A 91 -13.19 11.77 10.11
C GLN A 91 -13.78 10.60 10.89
N ILE A 92 -12.97 9.99 11.74
CA ILE A 92 -13.44 9.18 12.86
C ILE A 92 -13.88 10.18 13.93
N LYS A 93 -15.09 10.01 14.48
CA LYS A 93 -15.78 10.91 15.44
C LYS A 93 -14.85 11.91 16.16
N ASN A 94 -15.17 13.22 16.04
CA ASN A 94 -14.42 14.34 16.62
C ASN A 94 -13.07 14.69 15.94
N ASN A 95 -13.00 14.76 14.59
CA ASN A 95 -11.81 15.16 13.82
C ASN A 95 -10.56 14.24 13.95
N ILE A 96 -10.69 13.01 14.44
CA ILE A 96 -9.56 12.07 14.52
C ILE A 96 -9.57 11.23 13.23
N LEU A 97 -8.50 11.18 12.44
CA LEU A 97 -8.50 10.39 11.18
C LEU A 97 -8.12 8.92 11.40
N PHE A 98 -7.34 8.67 12.43
CA PHE A 98 -6.85 7.36 12.82
C PHE A 98 -6.60 7.35 14.33
N PRO A 99 -7.17 6.43 15.11
CA PRO A 99 -7.10 6.51 16.57
C PRO A 99 -5.69 6.26 17.14
N TYR A 100 -4.75 5.80 16.32
CA TYR A 100 -3.40 5.41 16.76
C TYR A 100 -2.28 6.19 16.03
N GLU A 101 -2.41 7.52 15.92
CA GLU A 101 -1.46 8.38 15.17
C GLU A 101 0.02 8.21 15.57
N GLU A 102 0.32 7.91 16.84
CA GLU A 102 1.70 7.72 17.31
C GLU A 102 2.22 6.27 17.22
N SER A 103 1.39 5.35 16.72
CA SER A 103 1.71 3.92 16.66
C SER A 103 2.73 3.54 15.59
N ILE A 104 3.32 2.35 15.74
CA ILE A 104 4.15 1.72 14.70
C ILE A 104 3.35 1.57 13.41
N LEU A 105 2.10 1.11 13.49
CA LEU A 105 1.24 0.98 12.32
C LEU A 105 1.10 2.28 11.54
N LYS A 106 0.81 3.41 12.22
CA LYS A 106 0.73 4.69 11.51
C LYS A 106 2.03 4.99 10.77
N LYS A 107 3.19 4.79 11.41
CA LYS A 107 4.50 5.03 10.76
C LYS A 107 4.69 4.15 9.52
N GLN A 108 4.25 2.90 9.57
CA GLN A 108 4.34 1.94 8.45
C GLN A 108 3.51 2.39 7.24
N ILE A 109 2.26 2.81 7.47
CA ILE A 109 1.29 3.03 6.38
C ILE A 109 1.08 4.49 5.99
N LYS A 110 1.57 5.47 6.78
CA LYS A 110 1.29 6.91 6.57
C LYS A 110 1.54 7.40 5.15
N ARG A 111 2.59 6.90 4.49
CA ARG A 111 2.93 7.33 3.13
C ARG A 111 1.90 6.90 2.07
N PHE A 112 1.07 5.91 2.39
CA PHE A 112 0.04 5.35 1.53
C PHE A 112 -1.35 5.95 1.80
N GLN A 113 -1.45 6.89 2.74
CA GLN A 113 -2.73 7.49 3.14
C GLN A 113 -3.32 8.25 1.96
N VAL A 114 -4.59 7.99 1.67
CA VAL A 114 -5.30 8.70 0.62
C VAL A 114 -5.77 10.04 1.19
N MET A 115 -5.12 11.12 0.77
CA MET A 115 -5.43 12.47 1.25
C MET A 115 -5.47 12.55 2.80
N GLN A 116 -6.57 13.04 3.36
CA GLN A 116 -6.85 13.13 4.80
C GLN A 116 -8.07 12.24 5.12
N THR A 117 -8.00 10.96 4.77
CA THR A 117 -9.05 9.98 5.08
C THR A 117 -8.48 8.86 5.96
N SER A 118 -9.33 7.94 6.44
CA SER A 118 -8.90 6.70 7.10
C SER A 118 -8.46 5.60 6.12
N GLY A 119 -8.36 5.90 4.82
CA GLY A 119 -8.01 4.94 3.77
C GLY A 119 -6.55 4.99 3.34
N PHE A 120 -6.02 3.84 2.93
CA PHE A 120 -4.63 3.64 2.52
C PHE A 120 -4.58 2.73 1.29
N ILE A 121 -3.70 3.07 0.34
CA ILE A 121 -3.59 2.35 -0.94
C ILE A 121 -2.15 1.97 -1.21
N TYR A 122 -1.92 0.66 -1.26
CA TYR A 122 -0.61 0.07 -1.57
C TYR A 122 -0.78 -1.40 -1.99
N ASP A 123 0.23 -1.97 -2.64
CA ASP A 123 0.33 -3.42 -2.85
C ASP A 123 0.73 -4.10 -1.53
N PHE A 124 -0.19 -4.14 -0.57
CA PHE A 124 0.03 -4.74 0.74
C PHE A 124 0.28 -6.26 0.70
N THR A 125 -0.01 -6.91 -0.44
CA THR A 125 0.10 -8.36 -0.65
C THR A 125 1.28 -8.76 -1.54
N HIS A 126 2.02 -7.78 -2.09
CA HIS A 126 3.12 -7.97 -3.04
C HIS A 126 2.74 -8.93 -4.18
N ASP A 127 1.51 -8.79 -4.70
CA ASP A 127 1.02 -9.57 -5.85
C ASP A 127 0.99 -8.75 -7.15
N GLY A 128 1.47 -7.49 -7.10
CA GLY A 128 1.48 -6.56 -8.21
C GLY A 128 0.20 -5.73 -8.32
N ASN A 129 -0.80 -5.94 -7.46
CA ASN A 129 -2.04 -5.17 -7.46
C ASN A 129 -2.22 -4.40 -6.15
N TYR A 130 -2.59 -3.14 -6.27
CA TYR A 130 -2.92 -2.31 -5.11
C TYR A 130 -4.16 -2.82 -4.40
N LYS A 131 -4.16 -2.71 -3.07
CA LYS A 131 -5.26 -3.04 -2.19
C LYS A 131 -5.73 -1.79 -1.46
N PHE A 132 -7.01 -1.77 -1.10
CA PHE A 132 -7.54 -0.75 -0.22
C PHE A 132 -7.46 -1.23 1.21
N PHE A 133 -6.87 -0.43 2.09
CA PHE A 133 -6.84 -0.70 3.52
C PHE A 133 -7.48 0.46 4.27
N SER A 134 -8.49 0.19 5.08
CA SER A 134 -9.32 1.21 5.71
C SER A 134 -9.61 0.93 7.18
N PHE A 135 -9.98 1.99 7.89
CA PHE A 135 -10.43 1.93 9.27
C PHE A 135 -11.75 2.69 9.42
N ALA A 136 -12.71 2.08 10.10
CA ALA A 136 -14.01 2.67 10.36
C ALA A 136 -14.45 2.42 11.80
N THR A 137 -15.30 3.30 12.33
CA THR A 137 -15.88 3.11 13.67
C THR A 137 -17.38 2.88 13.61
N GLY A 138 -17.80 1.71 14.08
CA GLY A 138 -19.21 1.33 14.15
C GLY A 138 -19.69 1.12 15.58
N GLY A 139 -20.97 0.78 15.72
CA GLY A 139 -21.55 0.38 17.01
C GLY A 139 -20.88 -0.85 17.65
N SER A 140 -20.14 -1.63 16.86
CA SER A 140 -19.41 -2.84 17.28
C SER A 140 -17.92 -2.62 17.57
N GLY A 141 -17.41 -1.39 17.45
CA GLY A 141 -15.99 -1.06 17.71
C GLY A 141 -15.28 -0.48 16.49
N ILE A 142 -13.96 -0.68 16.45
CA ILE A 142 -13.09 -0.26 15.33
C ILE A 142 -12.93 -1.42 14.36
N HIS A 143 -13.23 -1.18 13.10
CA HIS A 143 -13.13 -2.13 12.00
C HIS A 143 -11.85 -1.85 11.23
N PHE A 144 -11.14 -2.92 10.88
CA PHE A 144 -9.95 -2.89 10.06
C PHE A 144 -10.25 -3.76 8.85
N SER A 145 -10.37 -3.15 7.67
CA SER A 145 -10.66 -3.87 6.44
C SER A 145 -9.56 -3.68 5.42
N MET A 146 -9.12 -4.79 4.83
CA MET A 146 -8.33 -4.79 3.62
C MET A 146 -9.13 -5.48 2.53
N GLU A 147 -9.28 -4.80 1.40
CA GLU A 147 -10.15 -5.19 0.30
C GLU A 147 -9.37 -5.20 -1.01
N ASP A 148 -9.80 -6.09 -1.89
CA ASP A 148 -9.39 -6.04 -3.28
C ASP A 148 -10.32 -5.10 -4.04
N PHE A 149 -9.77 -4.19 -4.82
CA PHE A 149 -10.57 -3.31 -5.69
C PHE A 149 -11.33 -4.06 -6.77
N THR A 150 -10.90 -5.29 -7.07
CA THR A 150 -11.35 -6.08 -8.21
C THR A 150 -12.47 -7.07 -7.87
N VAL A 151 -12.67 -7.35 -6.58
CA VAL A 151 -13.64 -8.32 -6.08
C VAL A 151 -14.28 -7.73 -4.84
N ASP A 152 -15.61 -7.72 -4.76
CA ASP A 152 -16.36 -7.40 -3.54
C ASP A 152 -16.11 -8.48 -2.46
N LYS A 153 -14.90 -8.49 -1.91
CA LYS A 153 -14.38 -9.48 -0.97
C LYS A 153 -13.27 -8.87 -0.12
N TYR A 154 -13.45 -8.98 1.19
CA TYR A 154 -12.41 -8.71 2.16
C TYR A 154 -11.26 -9.72 2.05
N LEU A 155 -10.05 -9.21 1.86
CA LEU A 155 -8.79 -9.96 2.00
C LEU A 155 -8.42 -10.11 3.47
N PHE A 156 -8.77 -9.13 4.29
CA PHE A 156 -8.60 -9.14 5.74
C PHE A 156 -9.71 -8.31 6.37
N PHE A 157 -10.32 -8.82 7.44
CA PHE A 157 -11.34 -8.08 8.18
C PHE A 157 -11.31 -8.49 9.64
N VAL A 158 -11.08 -7.53 10.53
CA VAL A 158 -11.10 -7.74 11.98
C VAL A 158 -11.77 -6.58 12.68
N ILE A 159 -12.38 -6.87 13.82
CA ILE A 159 -13.05 -5.88 14.66
C ILE A 159 -12.40 -5.90 16.04
N HIS A 160 -12.04 -4.72 16.55
CA HIS A 160 -11.69 -4.55 17.95
C HIS A 160 -12.81 -3.79 18.68
N PRO A 161 -13.49 -4.39 19.67
CA PRO A 161 -14.74 -3.85 20.22
C PRO A 161 -14.55 -2.57 21.04
N PHE A 162 -13.36 -2.33 21.58
CA PHE A 162 -13.06 -1.18 22.43
C PHE A 162 -11.80 -0.45 21.95
N PRO A 163 -11.74 0.88 22.06
CA PRO A 163 -10.48 1.59 21.83
C PRO A 163 -9.45 1.16 22.88
N LEU A 164 -8.26 0.79 22.40
CA LEU A 164 -7.09 0.49 23.23
C LEU A 164 -6.19 1.72 23.31
N ASN A 165 -5.33 1.77 24.34
CA ASN A 165 -4.30 2.81 24.45
C ASN A 165 -3.11 2.59 23.49
N PHE A 166 -3.13 1.52 22.70
CA PHE A 166 -2.15 1.16 21.69
C PHE A 166 -2.84 0.63 20.44
N SER A 167 -2.15 0.65 19.29
CA SER A 167 -2.70 0.04 18.07
C SER A 167 -2.81 -1.47 18.25
N PRO A 168 -4.00 -2.09 18.08
CA PRO A 168 -4.13 -3.53 18.12
C PRO A 168 -3.45 -4.19 16.92
N MET A 169 -2.96 -3.44 15.94
CA MET A 169 -2.45 -4.00 14.70
C MET A 169 -1.08 -3.42 14.34
N GLU A 170 -0.18 -4.25 13.80
CA GLU A 170 1.11 -3.87 13.21
C GLU A 170 1.47 -4.83 12.07
N PHE A 171 2.16 -4.35 11.03
CA PHE A 171 2.80 -5.24 10.06
C PHE A 171 4.13 -5.74 10.63
N ILE A 172 4.37 -7.05 10.60
CA ILE A 172 5.57 -7.67 11.19
C ILE A 172 6.18 -8.71 10.25
N ASN A 173 7.44 -9.03 10.50
CA ASN A 173 8.06 -10.24 9.99
C ASN A 173 7.96 -11.31 11.08
N TYR A 174 7.49 -12.49 10.73
CA TYR A 174 7.41 -13.63 11.64
C TYR A 174 7.78 -14.91 10.91
N ARG A 175 8.84 -15.60 11.35
CA ARG A 175 9.32 -16.88 10.79
C ARG A 175 9.53 -16.79 9.27
N ASN A 176 10.21 -15.72 8.83
CA ASN A 176 10.50 -15.42 7.41
C ASN A 176 9.25 -15.21 6.53
N ARG A 177 8.14 -14.74 7.12
CA ARG A 177 6.94 -14.30 6.39
C ARG A 177 6.58 -12.88 6.76
N GLN A 178 6.09 -12.12 5.79
CA GLN A 178 5.45 -10.84 6.07
C GLN A 178 3.98 -11.07 6.45
N GLY A 179 3.45 -10.25 7.34
CA GLY A 179 2.06 -10.36 7.73
C GLY A 179 1.60 -9.32 8.74
N ILE A 180 0.39 -9.52 9.23
CA ILE A 180 -0.31 -8.64 10.14
C ILE A 180 -0.34 -9.32 11.52
N LYS A 181 0.23 -8.66 12.52
CA LYS A 181 0.01 -8.99 13.92
C LYS A 181 -1.21 -8.23 14.42
N PHE A 182 -2.17 -8.90 15.04
CA PHE A 182 -3.39 -8.31 15.57
C PHE A 182 -3.68 -8.75 17.01
N PHE A 183 -4.00 -7.81 17.89
CA PHE A 183 -4.43 -8.03 19.26
C PHE A 183 -5.95 -8.19 19.28
N THR A 184 -6.41 -9.38 19.64
CA THR A 184 -7.82 -9.72 19.66
C THR A 184 -8.50 -9.26 20.94
N TYR A 185 -9.84 -9.20 20.91
CA TYR A 185 -10.65 -8.93 22.09
C TYR A 185 -10.56 -10.02 23.18
N TYR A 186 -9.98 -11.17 22.87
CA TYR A 186 -9.66 -12.23 23.83
C TYR A 186 -8.33 -12.00 24.56
N ASN A 187 -7.73 -10.81 24.42
CA ASN A 187 -6.42 -10.46 24.96
C ASN A 187 -5.29 -11.38 24.48
N LYS A 188 -5.34 -11.77 23.20
CA LYS A 188 -4.30 -12.58 22.56
C LYS A 188 -3.83 -11.95 21.27
N TRP A 189 -2.53 -11.99 21.04
CA TRP A 189 -1.93 -11.69 19.75
C TRP A 189 -2.11 -12.86 18.80
N GLN A 190 -2.45 -12.53 17.55
CA GLN A 190 -2.55 -13.45 16.43
C GLN A 190 -1.74 -12.90 15.26
N PHE A 191 -1.23 -13.79 14.43
CA PHE A 191 -0.51 -13.44 13.21
C PHE A 191 -1.26 -13.94 12.00
N PHE A 192 -1.34 -13.10 10.97
CA PHE A 192 -1.99 -13.39 9.71
C PHE A 192 -1.02 -13.15 8.57
N TYR A 193 -0.85 -14.12 7.67
CA TYR A 193 -0.03 -13.98 6.46
C TYR A 193 -0.92 -14.06 5.24
N TYR A 194 -0.50 -13.44 4.13
CA TYR A 194 -1.24 -13.52 2.88
C TYR A 194 -1.04 -14.89 2.23
N ASP A 195 -2.11 -15.65 2.09
CA ASP A 195 -2.11 -16.93 1.38
C ASP A 195 -2.47 -16.67 -0.10
N ARG A 196 -1.49 -16.89 -0.99
CA ARG A 196 -1.64 -16.66 -2.43
C ARG A 196 -2.60 -17.63 -3.12
N ILE A 197 -2.85 -18.81 -2.54
CA ILE A 197 -3.79 -19.80 -3.08
C ILE A 197 -5.22 -19.38 -2.71
N GLN A 198 -5.43 -18.97 -1.45
CA GLN A 198 -6.75 -18.55 -0.97
C GLN A 198 -7.07 -17.08 -1.30
N GLN A 199 -6.06 -16.31 -1.72
CA GLN A 199 -6.11 -14.88 -2.00
C GLN A 199 -6.75 -14.11 -0.85
N LYS A 200 -6.21 -14.28 0.36
CA LYS A 200 -6.62 -13.58 1.58
C LYS A 200 -5.57 -13.75 2.68
N TYR A 201 -5.62 -12.90 3.69
CA TYR A 201 -4.88 -13.10 4.93
C TYR A 201 -5.51 -14.23 5.75
N VAL A 202 -4.70 -15.19 6.16
CA VAL A 202 -5.11 -16.33 6.98
C VAL A 202 -4.31 -16.37 8.26
N GLN A 203 -4.97 -16.79 9.34
CA GLN A 203 -4.31 -16.91 10.64
C GLN A 203 -3.25 -18.03 10.59
N ASP A 204 -2.08 -17.77 11.16
CA ASP A 204 -1.13 -18.83 11.52
C ASP A 204 -1.53 -19.41 12.90
N GLU A 205 -2.12 -20.60 12.90
CA GLU A 205 -2.53 -21.30 14.13
C GLU A 205 -1.34 -21.74 15.00
N ASN A 206 -0.12 -21.76 14.43
CA ASN A 206 1.10 -22.15 15.15
C ASN A 206 1.85 -20.96 15.77
N ALA A 207 1.33 -19.74 15.59
CA ALA A 207 1.91 -18.55 16.20
C ALA A 207 1.43 -18.41 17.66
N SER A 208 2.37 -18.38 18.61
CA SER A 208 2.08 -18.16 20.02
C SER A 208 1.83 -16.67 20.30
N SER A 209 0.82 -16.38 21.13
CA SER A 209 0.54 -15.01 21.55
C SER A 209 1.71 -14.40 22.33
N GLU A 210 2.37 -15.21 23.17
CA GLU A 210 3.52 -14.81 23.98
C GLU A 210 4.75 -14.46 23.12
N GLU A 211 5.00 -15.25 22.05
CA GLU A 211 6.03 -14.93 21.07
C GLU A 211 5.73 -13.62 20.34
N LEU A 212 4.50 -13.47 19.84
CA LEU A 212 4.07 -12.31 19.07
C LEU A 212 4.07 -11.01 19.88
N GLU A 213 3.83 -11.09 21.19
CA GLU A 213 3.90 -9.93 22.09
C GLU A 213 5.29 -9.28 22.07
N GLN A 214 6.36 -10.08 21.93
CA GLN A 214 7.74 -9.60 21.94
C GLN A 214 8.23 -9.10 20.57
N ILE A 215 7.44 -9.28 19.51
CA ILE A 215 7.84 -8.97 18.13
C ILE A 215 7.13 -7.70 17.67
N HIS A 216 7.89 -6.71 17.22
CA HIS A 216 7.33 -5.46 16.70
C HIS A 216 7.76 -5.19 15.27
N GLY A 217 6.88 -4.52 14.54
CA GLY A 217 7.15 -4.08 13.17
C GLY A 217 8.20 -2.97 13.13
N SER A 218 9.01 -2.95 12.06
CA SER A 218 9.82 -1.77 11.76
C SER A 218 8.90 -0.62 11.30
N PRO A 219 9.14 0.65 11.70
CA PRO A 219 8.50 1.80 11.08
C PRO A 219 8.71 1.85 9.55
N ASP A 220 9.85 1.32 9.08
CA ASP A 220 10.23 1.24 7.67
C ASP A 220 9.78 -0.09 7.03
N PHE A 221 8.73 -0.75 7.53
CA PHE A 221 8.31 -2.08 7.06
C PHE A 221 8.14 -2.16 5.54
N PHE A 222 7.53 -1.14 4.94
CA PHE A 222 7.32 -1.03 3.49
C PHE A 222 8.40 -0.18 2.79
N ALA A 223 9.65 -0.25 3.25
CA ALA A 223 10.75 0.53 2.67
C ALA A 223 10.98 0.22 1.18
N GLU A 224 10.53 -0.94 0.70
CA GLU A 224 10.56 -1.32 -0.72
C GLU A 224 9.57 -0.56 -1.60
N ALA A 225 8.63 0.21 -1.03
CA ALA A 225 7.63 0.91 -1.81
C ALA A 225 8.28 1.86 -2.84
N GLY A 226 7.85 1.71 -4.10
CA GLY A 226 8.36 2.49 -5.24
C GLY A 226 9.65 1.94 -5.86
N ILE A 227 10.23 0.86 -5.32
CA ILE A 227 11.37 0.19 -5.95
C ILE A 227 10.90 -0.51 -7.24
N ASP A 228 11.52 -0.15 -8.36
CA ASP A 228 11.34 -0.82 -9.63
C ASP A 228 12.53 -1.76 -9.91
N TYR A 229 12.36 -3.04 -9.56
CA TYR A 229 13.41 -4.05 -9.71
C TYR A 229 13.81 -4.31 -11.17
N THR A 230 13.02 -3.89 -12.16
CA THR A 230 13.37 -4.04 -13.58
C THR A 230 14.57 -3.17 -13.97
N LYS A 231 14.77 -2.03 -13.28
CA LYS A 231 15.92 -1.15 -13.51
C LYS A 231 17.26 -1.80 -13.21
N LEU A 232 17.29 -2.89 -12.42
CA LEU A 232 18.51 -3.66 -12.14
C LEU A 232 19.07 -4.38 -13.38
N GLU A 233 18.31 -4.45 -14.48
CA GLU A 233 18.76 -5.05 -15.75
C GLU A 233 19.70 -4.14 -16.55
N ARG A 234 19.86 -2.89 -16.10
CA ARG A 234 20.79 -1.91 -16.66
C ARG A 234 21.64 -1.27 -15.56
N PRO A 235 22.72 -0.56 -15.92
CA PRO A 235 23.38 0.34 -15.00
C PRO A 235 22.39 1.38 -14.44
N LEU A 236 22.36 1.51 -13.11
CA LEU A 236 21.56 2.50 -12.41
C LEU A 236 22.15 3.90 -12.58
N LEU A 237 21.27 4.89 -12.64
CA LEU A 237 21.62 6.30 -12.63
C LEU A 237 21.39 6.86 -11.22
N PRO A 238 22.10 7.94 -10.81
CA PRO A 238 21.83 8.62 -9.54
C PRO A 238 20.36 8.99 -9.33
N ALA A 239 19.67 9.40 -10.39
CA ALA A 239 18.25 9.73 -10.38
C ALA A 239 17.34 8.52 -10.08
N ASP A 240 17.80 7.29 -10.32
CA ASP A 240 17.05 6.08 -9.95
C ASP A 240 17.04 5.84 -8.43
N LEU A 241 17.99 6.44 -7.69
CA LEU A 241 18.20 6.22 -6.25
C LEU A 241 17.86 7.44 -5.39
N GLU A 242 17.65 8.60 -6.01
CA GLU A 242 17.37 9.84 -5.32
C GLU A 242 16.00 9.79 -4.63
N GLY A 243 15.92 10.33 -3.41
CA GLY A 243 14.69 10.33 -2.59
C GLY A 243 14.40 9.02 -1.84
N PHE A 244 15.11 7.93 -2.12
CA PHE A 244 14.96 6.69 -1.35
C PHE A 244 15.62 6.78 0.04
N SER A 245 14.96 6.17 1.04
CA SER A 245 15.51 6.05 2.40
C SER A 245 16.65 5.04 2.46
N LYS A 246 17.45 5.06 3.54
CA LYS A 246 18.52 4.08 3.76
C LYS A 246 18.00 2.64 3.82
N ALA A 247 16.80 2.44 4.39
CA ALA A 247 16.15 1.14 4.40
C ALA A 247 15.80 0.67 2.97
N ALA A 248 15.26 1.57 2.14
CA ALA A 248 14.95 1.28 0.75
C ALA A 248 16.21 0.98 -0.08
N LEU A 249 17.27 1.75 0.12
CA LEU A 249 18.56 1.52 -0.54
C LEU A 249 19.19 0.18 -0.14
N ARG A 250 19.06 -0.23 1.14
CA ARG A 250 19.45 -1.57 1.59
C ARG A 250 18.68 -2.65 0.84
N ILE A 251 17.39 -2.46 0.58
CA ILE A 251 16.58 -3.41 -0.19
C ILE A 251 17.03 -3.43 -1.64
N TRP A 252 17.17 -2.28 -2.30
CA TRP A 252 17.74 -2.16 -3.66
C TRP A 252 19.04 -2.95 -3.81
N ARG A 253 19.99 -2.73 -2.89
CA ARG A 253 21.28 -3.42 -2.89
C ARG A 253 21.10 -4.93 -2.77
N ASN A 254 20.28 -5.39 -1.84
CA ASN A 254 20.06 -6.82 -1.62
C ASN A 254 19.25 -7.49 -2.74
N ALA A 255 18.40 -6.74 -3.45
CA ALA A 255 17.66 -7.25 -4.58
C ALA A 255 18.58 -7.67 -5.73
N VAL A 256 19.72 -6.99 -5.92
CA VAL A 256 20.78 -7.43 -6.85
C VAL A 256 21.21 -8.85 -6.53
N TYR A 257 21.49 -9.15 -5.26
CA TYR A 257 21.88 -10.51 -4.85
C TYR A 257 20.71 -11.50 -4.93
N ALA A 258 19.49 -11.07 -4.56
CA ALA A 258 18.29 -11.89 -4.59
C ALA A 258 17.96 -12.38 -6.01
N ARG A 259 18.17 -11.55 -7.04
CA ARG A 259 18.00 -11.93 -8.46
C ARG A 259 18.88 -13.12 -8.88
N HIS A 260 19.97 -13.36 -8.16
CA HIS A 260 20.88 -14.49 -8.37
C HIS A 260 20.67 -15.64 -7.37
N GLY A 261 19.63 -15.57 -6.54
CA GLY A 261 19.22 -16.63 -5.61
C GLY A 261 19.88 -16.59 -4.24
N ARG A 262 20.51 -15.48 -3.84
CA ARG A 262 21.10 -15.36 -2.50
C ARG A 262 20.04 -15.52 -1.40
N THR A 263 20.26 -16.43 -0.47
CA THR A 263 19.51 -16.51 0.79
C THR A 263 20.03 -15.52 1.83
N PHE A 264 19.13 -15.03 2.69
CA PHE A 264 19.43 -13.99 3.66
C PHE A 264 19.33 -14.52 5.09
N LYS A 265 20.35 -14.23 5.91
CA LYS A 265 20.29 -14.46 7.36
C LYS A 265 19.41 -13.44 8.09
N SER A 266 19.21 -12.28 7.46
CA SER A 266 18.36 -11.22 7.97
C SER A 266 16.91 -11.63 7.74
N GLU A 267 16.15 -11.84 8.81
CA GLU A 267 14.76 -12.31 8.73
C GLU A 267 13.88 -11.36 7.91
N ASP A 268 14.09 -10.05 8.04
CA ASP A 268 13.36 -9.03 7.28
C ASP A 268 13.61 -9.10 5.78
N LEU A 269 14.85 -9.27 5.34
CA LEU A 269 15.18 -9.42 3.91
C LEU A 269 14.66 -10.76 3.38
N GLN A 270 14.82 -11.84 4.16
CA GLN A 270 14.33 -13.15 3.74
C GLN A 270 12.81 -13.16 3.62
N ALA A 271 12.09 -12.60 4.59
CA ALA A 271 10.65 -12.44 4.55
C ALA A 271 10.21 -11.61 3.34
N LEU A 272 10.84 -10.46 3.12
CA LEU A 272 10.53 -9.59 1.98
C LEU A 272 10.73 -10.30 0.64
N PHE A 273 11.89 -10.92 0.41
CA PHE A 273 12.16 -11.54 -0.89
C PHE A 273 11.31 -12.80 -1.12
N ASN A 274 10.91 -13.51 -0.07
CA ASN A 274 9.97 -14.64 -0.18
C ASN A 274 8.61 -14.23 -0.75
N GLU A 275 8.21 -12.96 -0.64
CA GLU A 275 6.95 -12.46 -1.21
C GLU A 275 7.04 -12.26 -2.73
N TYR A 276 8.22 -12.18 -3.32
CA TYR A 276 8.34 -11.95 -4.75
C TYR A 276 8.39 -13.25 -5.55
N ALA A 277 7.46 -13.42 -6.49
CA ALA A 277 7.40 -14.60 -7.36
C ALA A 277 8.67 -14.81 -8.21
N TRP A 278 9.44 -13.74 -8.47
CA TRP A 278 10.70 -13.81 -9.22
C TRP A 278 11.88 -14.30 -8.38
N TYR A 279 11.81 -14.26 -7.04
CA TYR A 279 12.88 -14.69 -6.17
C TYR A 279 12.87 -16.21 -6.02
N LYS A 280 14.02 -16.83 -6.32
CA LYS A 280 14.21 -18.28 -6.20
C LYS A 280 15.50 -18.52 -5.43
N PRO A 281 15.43 -18.95 -4.16
CA PRO A 281 16.63 -19.22 -3.37
C PRO A 281 17.45 -20.33 -4.02
N ASP A 282 18.76 -20.10 -4.10
CA ASP A 282 19.74 -21.01 -4.65
C ASP A 282 20.75 -21.36 -3.56
N ASN A 283 20.75 -22.63 -3.13
CA ASN A 283 21.66 -23.12 -2.09
C ASN A 283 23.13 -23.09 -2.53
N ASP A 284 23.39 -23.06 -3.84
CA ASP A 284 24.72 -22.97 -4.44
C ASP A 284 25.05 -21.53 -4.88
N TYR A 285 24.39 -20.53 -4.28
CA TYR A 285 24.68 -19.13 -4.52
C TYR A 285 26.14 -18.78 -4.19
N SER A 286 26.74 -17.94 -5.04
CA SER A 286 28.04 -17.31 -4.80
C SER A 286 28.08 -15.94 -5.46
N ASP A 287 28.78 -14.98 -4.85
CA ASP A 287 29.01 -13.63 -5.40
C ASP A 287 29.72 -13.68 -6.77
N ALA A 288 30.33 -14.81 -7.13
CA ALA A 288 30.89 -15.05 -8.47
C ALA A 288 29.84 -15.00 -9.59
N LYS A 289 28.53 -15.16 -9.27
CA LYS A 289 27.42 -15.04 -10.23
C LYS A 289 27.10 -13.59 -10.59
N LEU A 290 27.62 -12.61 -9.84
CA LEU A 290 27.35 -11.19 -10.08
C LEU A 290 28.07 -10.69 -11.34
N SER A 291 27.31 -10.06 -12.23
CA SER A 291 27.83 -9.39 -13.42
C SER A 291 28.58 -8.10 -13.08
N GLU A 292 29.29 -7.52 -14.05
CA GLU A 292 29.91 -6.21 -13.88
C GLU A 292 28.87 -5.11 -13.65
N THR A 293 27.70 -5.22 -14.29
CA THR A 293 26.55 -4.32 -14.05
C THR A 293 26.07 -4.42 -12.60
N ASP A 294 25.95 -5.63 -12.06
CA ASP A 294 25.54 -5.85 -10.66
C ASP A 294 26.51 -5.19 -9.69
N LYS A 295 27.82 -5.40 -9.90
CA LYS A 295 28.87 -4.80 -9.06
C LYS A 295 28.85 -3.27 -9.12
N ALA A 296 28.66 -2.70 -10.31
CA ALA A 296 28.54 -1.25 -10.49
C ALA A 296 27.30 -0.69 -9.76
N ASN A 297 26.15 -1.37 -9.89
CA ASN A 297 24.91 -0.99 -9.21
C ASN A 297 25.06 -1.05 -7.69
N ILE A 298 25.61 -2.15 -7.15
CA ILE A 298 25.87 -2.30 -5.70
C ILE A 298 26.75 -1.15 -5.20
N LYS A 299 27.84 -0.82 -5.91
CA LYS A 299 28.73 0.27 -5.53
C LYS A 299 27.99 1.61 -5.48
N LEU A 300 27.21 1.94 -6.51
CA LEU A 300 26.45 3.19 -6.56
C LEU A 300 25.43 3.26 -5.42
N ILE A 301 24.70 2.18 -5.14
CA ILE A 301 23.73 2.14 -4.04
C ILE A 301 24.43 2.36 -2.69
N GLN A 302 25.59 1.72 -2.47
CA GLN A 302 26.37 1.91 -1.24
C GLN A 302 26.89 3.34 -1.05
N GLU A 303 27.15 4.08 -2.13
CA GLU A 303 27.50 5.49 -2.05
C GLU A 303 26.31 6.34 -1.58
N PHE A 304 25.09 6.02 -2.01
CA PHE A 304 23.87 6.68 -1.55
C PHE A 304 23.51 6.33 -0.10
N GLU A 305 23.74 5.09 0.35
CA GLU A 305 23.50 4.69 1.75
C GLU A 305 24.35 5.47 2.78
N LYS A 306 25.51 5.97 2.35
CA LYS A 306 26.46 6.74 3.17
C LYS A 306 26.16 8.22 3.25
N LYS A 307 25.36 8.76 2.33
CA LYS A 307 24.89 10.15 2.38
C LYS A 307 23.91 10.33 3.54
#